data_AF-A0A9Q4BWW7-F1
#
_entry.id   AF-A0A9Q4BWW7-F1
#
_cell.length_a   1.000
_cell.length_b   1.000
_cell.length_c   1.000
_cell.angle_alpha   90.00
_cell.angle_beta   90.00
_cell.angle_gamma   90.00
#
_symmetry.space_group_name_H-M   'P 1'
#
loop_
_entity.id
_entity.type
_entity.pdbx_description
1 polymer ?
#
loop_
_entity_poly.entity_id
_entity_poly.type
_entity_poly.pdbx_seq_one_letter_code
_entity_poly.pdbx_strand_id
1 'polypeptide(L)'
;MTKEQKFDYSLKAYFVIAGITIYYFLKNVFLEDVSISAILINSVGIATLGLILWQIILIMIGKSIDARIEKEKLMERLRFEKKVDEFHDGMNEERDKQIDALIEQHIKVLARKRKSLVMTYDYGVEDPSAWEREKSYFFNNVIAVELVKYITPRVSQIAEEMGLPTEKVEYNLKIDANEVNDLIEK
;
A
#
# COMPACT_ATOMS: atom_id res chain seq x y z
N MET A 1 -61.13 83.80 36.21
CA MET A 1 -59.80 83.25 35.85
C MET A 1 -59.02 84.36 35.17
N THR A 2 -57.97 84.86 35.82
CA THR A 2 -57.16 85.99 35.35
C THR A 2 -56.32 85.58 34.14
N LYS A 3 -55.96 86.52 33.24
CA LYS A 3 -55.18 86.23 32.02
C LYS A 3 -53.86 85.52 32.32
N GLU A 4 -53.26 85.77 33.48
CA GLU A 4 -52.03 85.13 33.95
C GLU A 4 -52.21 83.63 34.23
N GLN A 5 -53.34 83.21 34.82
CA GLN A 5 -53.60 81.77 35.04
C GLN A 5 -53.75 81.02 33.70
N LYS A 6 -54.45 81.60 32.72
CA LYS A 6 -54.58 80.95 31.40
C LYS A 6 -53.23 80.78 30.67
N PHE A 7 -52.32 81.73 30.87
CA PHE A 7 -50.98 81.67 30.29
C PHE A 7 -50.14 80.54 30.92
N ASP A 8 -50.18 80.38 32.24
CA ASP A 8 -49.43 79.33 32.95
C ASP A 8 -49.91 77.90 32.57
N TYR A 9 -51.23 77.69 32.43
CA TYR A 9 -51.75 76.39 31.97
C TYR A 9 -51.39 76.09 30.52
N SER A 10 -51.36 77.09 29.64
CA SER A 10 -50.95 76.90 28.24
C SER A 10 -49.47 76.55 28.12
N LEU A 11 -48.62 77.16 28.95
CA LEU A 11 -47.18 76.89 28.94
C LEU A 11 -46.88 75.47 29.45
N LYS A 12 -47.54 75.03 30.53
CA LYS A 12 -47.41 73.66 31.05
C LYS A 12 -47.88 72.61 30.05
N ALA A 13 -49.00 72.86 29.36
CA ALA A 13 -49.48 71.97 28.31
C ALA A 13 -48.47 71.83 27.15
N TYR A 14 -47.81 72.93 26.76
CA TYR A 14 -46.79 72.90 25.73
C TYR A 14 -45.58 72.04 26.12
N PHE A 15 -45.08 72.16 27.35
CA PHE A 15 -43.96 71.34 27.82
C PHE A 15 -44.31 69.84 27.89
N VAL A 16 -45.54 69.50 28.29
CA VAL A 16 -46.00 68.10 28.30
C VAL A 16 -46.06 67.54 26.88
N ILE A 17 -46.64 68.28 25.94
CA ILE A 17 -46.73 67.84 24.54
C ILE A 17 -45.33 67.70 23.95
N ALA A 18 -44.46 68.70 24.14
CA ALA A 18 -43.08 68.66 23.66
C ALA A 18 -42.29 67.48 24.24
N GLY A 19 -42.44 67.20 25.55
CA GLY A 19 -41.82 66.04 26.20
C GLY A 19 -42.29 64.70 25.64
N ILE A 20 -43.60 64.56 25.39
CA ILE A 20 -44.16 63.36 24.76
C ILE A 20 -43.61 63.19 23.34
N THR A 21 -43.57 64.26 22.54
CA THR A 21 -43.04 64.20 21.17
C THR A 21 -41.56 63.82 21.14
N ILE A 22 -40.74 64.40 22.03
CA ILE A 22 -39.31 64.07 22.16
C ILE A 22 -39.13 62.61 22.60
N TYR A 23 -39.94 62.12 23.54
CA TYR A 23 -39.88 60.72 23.99
C TYR A 23 -40.18 59.74 22.85
N TYR A 24 -41.24 59.98 22.06
CA TYR A 24 -41.57 59.13 20.91
C TYR A 24 -40.51 59.20 19.81
N PHE A 25 -39.94 60.38 19.57
CA PHE A 25 -38.86 60.55 18.60
C PHE A 25 -37.61 59.76 19.01
N LEU A 26 -37.15 59.91 20.26
CA LEU A 26 -36.00 59.15 20.78
C LEU A 26 -36.26 57.65 20.77
N LYS A 27 -37.46 57.20 21.15
CA LYS A 27 -37.82 55.78 21.16
C LYS A 27 -37.78 55.17 19.76
N ASN A 28 -38.28 55.86 18.74
CA ASN A 28 -38.25 55.36 17.37
C ASN A 28 -36.83 55.29 16.79
N VAL A 29 -36.02 56.34 17.01
CA VAL A 29 -34.61 56.35 16.57
C VAL A 29 -33.80 55.22 17.20
N PHE A 30 -33.93 55.03 18.52
CA PHE A 30 -33.20 53.94 19.20
C PHE A 30 -33.68 52.54 18.78
N LEU A 31 -34.98 52.35 18.52
CA LEU A 31 -35.49 51.05 18.07
C LEU A 31 -35.02 50.70 16.66
N GLU A 32 -34.92 51.69 15.77
CA GLU A 32 -34.40 51.49 14.42
C GLU A 32 -32.92 51.08 14.46
N ASP A 33 -32.08 51.78 15.23
CA ASP A 33 -30.64 51.48 15.34
C ASP A 33 -30.37 50.09 15.97
N VAL A 34 -31.15 49.70 16.99
CA VAL A 34 -31.04 48.36 17.61
C VAL A 34 -31.50 47.27 16.63
N SER A 35 -32.52 47.52 15.82
CA SER A 35 -32.99 46.54 14.83
C SER A 35 -31.99 46.33 13.69
N ILE A 36 -31.40 47.40 13.17
CA ILE A 36 -30.40 47.34 12.09
C ILE A 36 -29.14 46.61 12.57
N SER A 37 -28.66 46.91 13.77
CA SER A 37 -27.50 46.23 14.35
C SER A 37 -27.75 44.73 14.59
N ALA A 38 -28.95 44.35 15.05
CA ALA A 38 -29.32 42.94 15.20
C ALA A 38 -29.37 42.19 13.85
N ILE A 39 -29.89 42.82 12.78
CA ILE A 39 -29.91 42.24 11.42
C ILE A 39 -28.48 42.06 10.88
N LEU A 40 -27.61 43.05 11.11
CA LEU A 40 -26.20 42.96 10.69
C LEU A 40 -25.45 41.84 11.42
N ILE A 41 -25.63 41.71 12.74
CA ILE A 41 -24.99 40.64 13.53
C ILE A 41 -25.48 39.26 13.06
N ASN A 42 -26.79 39.10 12.82
CA ASN A 42 -27.35 37.84 12.33
C ASN A 42 -26.87 37.50 10.91
N SER A 43 -26.75 38.47 10.01
CA SER A 43 -26.26 38.21 8.65
C SER A 43 -24.79 37.81 8.62
N VAL A 44 -23.95 38.43 9.46
CA VAL A 44 -22.55 38.02 9.67
C VAL A 44 -22.46 36.62 10.29
N GLY A 45 -23.33 36.29 11.25
CA GLY A 45 -23.44 34.96 11.84
C GLY A 45 -23.78 33.88 10.81
N ILE A 46 -24.75 34.12 9.94
CA ILE A 46 -25.14 33.18 8.88
C ILE A 46 -23.99 32.99 7.86
N ALA A 47 -23.31 34.08 7.48
CA ALA A 47 -22.19 34.02 6.54
C ALA A 47 -21.01 33.21 7.08
N THR A 48 -20.66 33.42 8.35
CA THR A 48 -19.55 32.68 9.01
C THR A 48 -19.87 31.19 9.14
N LEU A 49 -21.10 30.82 9.51
CA LEU A 49 -21.53 29.42 9.52
C LEU A 49 -21.48 28.78 8.14
N GLY A 50 -21.88 29.51 7.10
CA GLY A 50 -21.78 29.06 5.71
C GLY A 50 -20.34 28.77 5.28
N LEU A 51 -19.39 29.64 5.65
CA LEU A 51 -17.96 29.45 5.37
C LEU A 51 -17.38 28.25 6.11
N ILE A 52 -17.74 28.06 7.38
CA ILE A 52 -17.29 26.90 8.17
C ILE A 52 -17.82 25.60 7.54
N LEU A 53 -19.11 25.57 7.18
CA LEU A 53 -19.72 24.40 6.53
C LEU A 53 -19.03 24.09 5.19
N TRP A 54 -18.75 25.13 4.40
CA TRP A 54 -18.03 24.99 3.13
C TRP A 54 -16.63 24.38 3.31
N GLN A 55 -15.86 24.83 4.31
CA GLN A 55 -14.55 24.26 4.60
C GLN A 55 -14.62 22.79 5.01
N ILE A 56 -15.61 22.40 5.83
CA ILE A 56 -15.81 21.01 6.24
C ILE A 56 -16.09 20.12 5.02
N ILE A 57 -16.91 20.59 4.07
CA ILE A 57 -17.20 19.87 2.82
C ILE A 57 -15.92 19.67 2.00
N LEU A 58 -15.09 20.71 1.84
CA LEU A 58 -13.84 20.62 1.10
C LEU A 58 -12.86 19.61 1.73
N ILE A 59 -12.77 19.58 3.07
CA ILE A 59 -11.93 18.59 3.78
C ILE A 59 -12.43 17.17 3.54
N MET A 60 -13.75 16.94 3.56
CA MET A 60 -14.33 15.62 3.29
C MET A 60 -14.06 15.15 1.85
N ILE A 61 -14.17 16.05 0.87
CA ILE A 61 -13.86 15.75 -0.54
C ILE A 61 -12.37 15.42 -0.70
N GLY A 62 -11.47 16.18 -0.09
CA GLY A 62 -10.02 15.91 -0.11
C GLY A 62 -9.71 14.51 0.41
N LYS A 63 -10.21 14.17 1.61
CA LYS A 63 -10.02 12.83 2.20
C LYS A 63 -10.56 11.69 1.33
N SER A 64 -11.71 11.90 0.66
CA SER A 64 -12.30 10.93 -0.25
C SER A 64 -11.44 10.68 -1.49
N ILE A 65 -10.82 11.73 -2.04
CA ILE A 65 -9.92 11.64 -3.20
C ILE A 65 -8.62 10.93 -2.80
N ASP A 66 -8.03 11.31 -1.67
CA ASP A 66 -6.79 10.68 -1.17
C ASP A 66 -6.97 9.18 -0.95
N ALA A 67 -8.09 8.77 -0.32
CA ALA A 67 -8.41 7.36 -0.12
C ALA A 67 -8.59 6.59 -1.44
N ARG A 68 -9.12 7.24 -2.49
CA ARG A 68 -9.24 6.63 -3.82
C ARG A 68 -7.87 6.45 -4.48
N ILE A 69 -7.02 7.48 -4.43
CA ILE A 69 -5.66 7.43 -4.99
C ILE A 69 -4.82 6.37 -4.28
N GLU A 70 -4.89 6.29 -2.96
CA GLU A 70 -4.17 5.28 -2.18
C GLU A 70 -4.65 3.86 -2.51
N LYS A 71 -5.96 3.67 -2.66
CA LYS A 71 -6.54 2.39 -3.07
C LYS A 71 -6.09 1.98 -4.48
N GLU A 72 -6.02 2.91 -5.43
CA GLU A 72 -5.53 2.63 -6.78
C GLU A 72 -4.06 2.19 -6.75
N LYS A 73 -3.21 2.90 -6.01
CA LYS A 73 -1.80 2.52 -5.82
C LYS A 73 -1.65 1.14 -5.18
N LEU A 74 -2.48 0.81 -4.20
CA LEU A 74 -2.48 -0.51 -3.56
C LEU A 74 -2.88 -1.60 -4.55
N MET A 75 -3.91 -1.36 -5.37
CA MET A 75 -4.38 -2.31 -6.39
C MET A 75 -3.35 -2.52 -7.51
N GLU A 76 -2.57 -1.50 -7.86
CA GLU A 76 -1.45 -1.65 -8.79
C GLU A 76 -0.33 -2.50 -8.19
N ARG A 77 0.04 -2.27 -6.93
CA ARG A 77 1.03 -3.09 -6.23
C ARG A 77 0.62 -4.55 -6.15
N LEU A 78 -0.63 -4.83 -5.74
CA LEU A 78 -1.15 -6.20 -5.67
C LEU A 78 -1.20 -6.88 -7.05
N ARG A 79 -1.51 -6.13 -8.12
CA ARG A 79 -1.45 -6.67 -9.49
C ARG A 79 -0.03 -6.99 -9.93
N PHE A 80 0.93 -6.15 -9.55
CA PHE A 80 2.33 -6.39 -9.83
C PHE A 80 2.83 -7.62 -9.06
N GLU A 81 2.55 -7.70 -7.76
CA GLU A 81 2.93 -8.82 -6.89
C GLU A 81 2.35 -10.14 -7.40
N LYS A 82 1.05 -10.18 -7.73
CA LYS A 82 0.41 -11.36 -8.33
C LYS A 82 1.05 -11.79 -9.66
N LYS A 83 1.49 -10.84 -10.49
CA LYS A 83 2.21 -11.15 -11.74
C LYS A 83 3.60 -11.72 -11.47
N VAL A 84 4.29 -11.20 -10.46
CA VAL A 84 5.60 -11.72 -10.04
C VAL A 84 5.45 -13.14 -9.51
N ASP A 85 4.41 -13.42 -8.73
CA ASP A 85 4.12 -14.76 -8.20
C ASP A 85 3.77 -15.76 -9.32
N GLU A 86 2.84 -15.40 -10.22
CA GLU A 86 2.48 -16.25 -11.37
C GLU A 86 3.70 -16.52 -12.28
N PHE A 87 4.61 -15.55 -12.38
CA PHE A 87 5.86 -15.71 -13.11
C PHE A 87 6.84 -16.64 -12.39
N HIS A 88 6.98 -16.54 -11.06
CA HIS A 88 7.81 -17.45 -10.27
C HIS A 88 7.31 -18.90 -10.37
N ASP A 89 6.00 -19.11 -10.30
CA ASP A 89 5.40 -20.44 -10.45
C ASP A 89 5.66 -21.03 -11.84
N GLY A 90 5.48 -20.23 -12.90
CA GLY A 90 5.79 -20.66 -14.27
C GLY A 90 7.27 -20.94 -14.50
N MET A 91 8.17 -20.18 -13.87
CA MET A 91 9.60 -20.44 -13.89
C MET A 91 9.97 -21.74 -13.16
N ASN A 92 9.34 -22.01 -12.01
CA ASN A 92 9.61 -23.23 -11.25
C ASN A 92 9.19 -24.46 -12.04
N GLU A 93 8.03 -24.46 -12.70
CA GLU A 93 7.57 -25.62 -13.47
C GLU A 93 8.51 -25.95 -14.65
N GLU A 94 8.98 -24.94 -15.37
CA GLU A 94 9.92 -25.14 -16.49
C GLU A 94 11.33 -25.52 -15.99
N ARG A 95 11.78 -24.93 -14.88
CA ARG A 95 13.04 -25.30 -14.23
C ARG A 95 12.99 -26.76 -13.79
N ASP A 96 11.92 -27.18 -13.12
CA ASP A 96 11.79 -28.51 -12.58
C ASP A 96 11.74 -29.56 -13.72
N LYS A 97 11.05 -29.27 -14.83
CA LYS A 97 11.10 -30.12 -16.05
C LYS A 97 12.52 -30.26 -16.62
N GLN A 98 13.29 -29.18 -16.63
CA GLN A 98 14.67 -29.22 -17.13
C GLN A 98 15.61 -29.96 -16.18
N ILE A 99 15.42 -29.81 -14.87
CA ILE A 99 16.14 -30.57 -13.84
C ILE A 99 15.81 -32.06 -13.97
N ASP A 100 14.54 -32.42 -14.10
CA ASP A 100 14.09 -33.80 -14.31
C ASP A 100 14.72 -34.41 -15.57
N ALA A 101 14.73 -33.66 -16.68
CA ALA A 101 15.37 -34.11 -17.93
C ALA A 101 16.88 -34.30 -17.78
N LEU A 102 17.57 -33.42 -17.03
CA LEU A 102 19.00 -33.53 -16.75
C LEU A 102 19.28 -34.76 -15.87
N ILE A 103 18.49 -34.97 -14.82
CA ILE A 103 18.59 -36.12 -13.94
C ILE A 103 18.34 -37.40 -14.75
N GLU A 104 17.33 -37.45 -15.61
CA GLU A 104 17.00 -38.63 -16.42
C GLU A 104 18.13 -39.04 -17.38
N GLN A 105 18.86 -38.08 -17.95
CA GLN A 105 20.03 -38.36 -18.79
C GLN A 105 21.14 -39.08 -18.02
N HIS A 106 21.29 -38.74 -16.74
CA HIS A 106 22.40 -39.18 -15.91
C HIS A 106 22.05 -40.37 -14.98
N ILE A 107 20.77 -40.59 -14.68
CA ILE A 107 20.31 -41.61 -13.74
C ILE A 107 20.71 -43.03 -14.18
N LYS A 108 20.70 -43.30 -15.50
CA LYS A 108 21.13 -44.58 -16.06
C LYS A 108 22.62 -44.83 -15.87
N VAL A 109 23.44 -43.79 -15.93
CA VAL A 109 24.89 -43.86 -15.67
C VAL A 109 25.13 -44.08 -14.18
N LEU A 110 24.41 -43.35 -13.33
CA LEU A 110 24.48 -43.49 -11.88
C LEU A 110 24.08 -44.89 -11.41
N ALA A 111 22.99 -45.45 -11.95
CA ALA A 111 22.51 -46.78 -11.63
C ALA A 111 23.51 -47.88 -12.03
N ARG A 112 24.17 -47.73 -13.18
CA ARG A 112 25.24 -48.64 -13.62
C ARG A 112 26.45 -48.56 -12.68
N LYS A 113 26.86 -47.35 -12.30
CA LYS A 113 27.97 -47.13 -11.35
C LYS A 113 27.66 -47.63 -9.95
N ARG A 114 26.41 -47.48 -9.47
CA ARG A 114 25.95 -48.04 -8.19
C ARG A 114 26.18 -49.54 -8.15
N LYS A 115 25.77 -50.25 -9.20
CA LYS A 115 25.92 -51.71 -9.28
C LYS A 115 27.39 -52.16 -9.28
N SER A 116 28.31 -51.34 -9.79
CA SER A 116 29.76 -51.64 -9.75
C SER A 116 30.44 -51.25 -8.45
N LEU A 117 29.94 -50.23 -7.75
CA LEU A 117 30.54 -49.70 -6.51
C LEU A 117 29.99 -50.35 -5.26
N VAL A 118 28.71 -50.76 -5.28
CA VAL A 118 28.13 -51.69 -4.32
C VAL A 118 28.53 -53.11 -4.75
N MET A 119 29.83 -53.37 -4.79
CA MET A 119 30.32 -54.74 -4.91
C MET A 119 30.19 -55.37 -3.53
N THR A 120 29.42 -56.44 -3.46
CA THR A 120 29.37 -57.32 -2.30
C THR A 120 30.76 -57.90 -2.11
N TYR A 121 31.44 -57.57 -1.01
CA TYR A 121 32.63 -58.31 -0.63
C TYR A 121 32.26 -59.80 -0.46
N ASP A 122 33.21 -60.72 -0.67
CA ASP A 122 33.00 -62.18 -0.56
C ASP A 122 32.39 -62.65 0.79
N TYR A 123 32.29 -61.75 1.78
CA TYR A 123 31.73 -61.97 3.12
C TYR A 123 30.31 -61.44 3.32
N GLY A 124 29.62 -60.97 2.28
CA GLY A 124 28.21 -60.54 2.35
C GLY A 124 27.94 -59.19 3.02
N VAL A 125 28.98 -58.40 3.30
CA VAL A 125 28.85 -57.04 3.85
C VAL A 125 28.95 -56.04 2.70
N GLU A 126 27.90 -55.25 2.51
CA GLU A 126 27.88 -54.13 1.55
C GLU A 126 28.58 -52.92 2.19
N ASP A 127 29.59 -52.36 1.52
CA ASP A 127 30.20 -51.09 1.92
C ASP A 127 29.63 -49.92 1.08
N PRO A 128 28.74 -49.10 1.65
CA PRO A 128 28.17 -47.96 0.93
C PRO A 128 29.14 -46.78 0.79
N SER A 129 30.30 -46.79 1.47
CA SER A 129 31.20 -45.62 1.55
C SER A 129 31.77 -45.19 0.20
N ALA A 130 31.99 -46.15 -0.71
CA ALA A 130 32.41 -45.86 -2.08
C ALA A 130 31.28 -45.23 -2.90
N TRP A 131 30.04 -45.68 -2.69
CA TRP A 131 28.86 -45.14 -3.33
C TRP A 131 28.51 -43.74 -2.84
N GLU A 132 28.61 -43.46 -1.55
CA GLU A 132 28.36 -42.12 -0.99
C GLU A 132 29.33 -41.05 -1.51
N ARG A 133 30.62 -41.42 -1.65
CA ARG A 133 31.62 -40.53 -2.25
C ARG A 133 31.35 -40.26 -3.72
N GLU A 134 30.94 -41.27 -4.47
CA GLU A 134 30.61 -41.11 -5.89
C GLU A 134 29.34 -40.26 -6.08
N LYS A 135 28.31 -40.43 -5.24
CA LYS A 135 27.11 -39.57 -5.25
C LYS A 135 27.49 -38.10 -5.02
N SER A 136 28.28 -37.83 -3.98
CA SER A 136 28.75 -36.48 -3.67
C SER A 136 29.60 -35.89 -4.80
N TYR A 137 30.47 -36.69 -5.41
CA TYR A 137 31.27 -36.26 -6.57
C TYR A 137 30.39 -35.94 -7.78
N PHE A 138 29.43 -36.82 -8.10
CA PHE A 138 28.55 -36.67 -9.24
C PHE A 138 27.67 -35.43 -9.13
N PHE A 139 27.07 -35.23 -7.95
CA PHE A 139 26.25 -34.06 -7.71
C PHE A 139 27.05 -32.76 -7.86
N ASN A 140 28.19 -32.65 -7.18
CA ASN A 140 28.96 -31.40 -7.15
C ASN A 140 29.67 -31.09 -8.48
N ASN A 141 30.12 -32.10 -9.22
CA ASN A 141 30.96 -31.89 -10.40
C ASN A 141 30.23 -32.08 -11.74
N VAL A 142 29.07 -32.74 -11.74
CA VAL A 142 28.28 -32.98 -12.96
C VAL A 142 26.98 -32.19 -12.88
N ILE A 143 26.11 -32.53 -11.94
CA ILE A 143 24.77 -31.92 -11.85
C ILE A 143 24.86 -30.43 -11.54
N ALA A 144 25.57 -30.02 -10.49
CA ALA A 144 25.66 -28.63 -10.07
C ALA A 144 26.31 -27.73 -11.14
N VAL A 145 27.34 -28.24 -11.84
CA VAL A 145 28.03 -27.50 -12.91
C VAL A 145 27.11 -27.30 -14.12
N GLU A 146 26.34 -28.32 -14.49
CA GLU A 146 25.34 -28.20 -15.56
C GLU A 146 24.18 -27.29 -15.13
N LEU A 147 23.68 -27.41 -13.90
CA LEU A 147 22.62 -26.56 -13.35
C LEU A 147 22.98 -25.08 -13.44
N VAL A 148 24.21 -24.72 -13.06
CA VAL A 148 24.70 -23.33 -13.15
C VAL A 148 24.66 -22.83 -14.60
N LYS A 149 25.08 -23.66 -15.57
CA LYS A 149 25.03 -23.28 -17.00
C LYS A 149 23.61 -23.03 -17.51
N TYR A 150 22.61 -23.69 -16.96
CA TYR A 150 21.20 -23.50 -17.35
C TYR A 150 20.54 -22.32 -16.62
N ILE A 151 20.86 -22.11 -15.35
CA ILE A 151 20.26 -21.07 -14.51
C ILE A 151 20.84 -19.69 -14.84
N THR A 152 22.17 -19.56 -15.01
CA THR A 152 22.83 -18.27 -15.18
C THR A 152 22.34 -17.45 -16.39
N PRO A 153 22.16 -18.02 -17.61
CA PRO A 153 21.69 -17.25 -18.77
C PRO A 153 20.22 -16.83 -18.64
N ARG A 154 19.37 -17.73 -18.12
CA ARG A 154 17.93 -17.50 -17.99
C ARG A 154 17.66 -16.38 -16.99
N VAL A 155 18.33 -16.39 -15.84
CA VAL A 155 18.15 -15.31 -14.87
C VAL A 155 18.74 -13.99 -15.36
N SER A 156 19.83 -14.01 -16.12
CA SER A 156 20.36 -12.79 -16.73
C SER A 156 19.37 -12.16 -17.71
N GLN A 157 18.71 -12.95 -18.56
CA GLN A 157 17.61 -12.48 -19.43
C GLN A 157 16.43 -11.94 -18.63
N ILE A 158 16.05 -12.60 -17.55
CA ILE A 158 14.90 -12.21 -16.73
C ILE A 158 15.18 -10.93 -15.93
N ALA A 159 16.40 -10.76 -15.43
CA ALA A 159 16.84 -9.53 -14.80
C ALA A 159 16.79 -8.35 -15.80
N GLU A 160 17.16 -8.59 -17.06
CA GLU A 160 17.08 -7.61 -18.14
C GLU A 160 15.61 -7.28 -18.52
N GLU A 161 14.74 -8.28 -18.62
CA GLU A 161 13.28 -8.10 -18.86
C GLU A 161 12.59 -7.33 -17.73
N MET A 162 13.08 -7.48 -16.50
CA MET A 162 12.60 -6.72 -15.33
C MET A 162 13.31 -5.37 -15.12
N GLY A 163 14.25 -4.99 -15.99
CA GLY A 163 15.01 -3.74 -15.89
C GLY A 163 15.93 -3.65 -14.67
N LEU A 164 16.31 -4.79 -14.10
CA LEU A 164 17.20 -4.89 -12.95
C LEU A 164 18.66 -4.86 -13.43
N PRO A 165 19.57 -4.15 -12.73
CA PRO A 165 20.98 -4.12 -13.07
C PRO A 165 21.60 -5.52 -12.93
N THR A 166 22.02 -6.09 -14.06
CA THR A 166 22.58 -7.44 -14.20
C THR A 166 23.97 -7.61 -13.59
N GLU A 167 24.63 -6.51 -13.21
CA GLU A 167 26.02 -6.46 -12.73
C GLU A 167 26.24 -7.03 -11.31
N LYS A 168 25.17 -7.39 -10.58
CA LYS A 168 25.24 -7.85 -9.17
C LYS A 168 24.59 -9.19 -8.87
N VAL A 169 24.29 -10.00 -9.89
CA VAL A 169 23.70 -11.32 -9.65
C VAL A 169 24.80 -12.39 -9.47
N GLU A 170 25.62 -12.24 -8.44
CA GLU A 170 26.40 -13.37 -7.91
C GLU A 170 25.44 -14.30 -7.19
N TYR A 171 25.02 -15.36 -7.89
CA TYR A 171 24.24 -16.43 -7.29
C TYR A 171 25.11 -17.20 -6.29
N ASN A 172 24.97 -16.88 -5.01
CA ASN A 172 25.20 -17.84 -3.93
C ASN A 172 24.07 -18.89 -3.99
N LEU A 173 24.13 -19.78 -4.99
CA LEU A 173 23.31 -21.00 -5.06
C LEU A 173 23.75 -21.92 -3.91
N LYS A 174 23.28 -21.62 -2.69
CA LYS A 174 23.22 -22.61 -1.62
C LYS A 174 22.07 -23.56 -1.95
N ILE A 175 22.30 -24.46 -2.89
CA ILE A 175 21.45 -25.63 -3.06
C ILE A 175 21.70 -26.47 -1.80
N ASP A 176 20.68 -26.58 -0.94
CA ASP A 176 20.77 -27.42 0.25
C ASP A 176 20.90 -28.87 -0.22
N ALA A 177 22.02 -29.52 0.12
CA ALA A 177 22.30 -30.89 -0.28
C ALA A 177 21.21 -31.88 0.18
N ASN A 178 20.42 -31.51 1.20
CA ASN A 178 19.31 -32.32 1.70
C ASN A 178 18.12 -32.37 0.73
N GLU A 179 17.83 -31.29 0.00
CA GLU A 179 16.67 -31.20 -0.90
C GLU A 179 16.83 -32.10 -2.15
N VAL A 180 18.08 -32.41 -2.49
CA VAL A 180 18.42 -33.31 -3.61
C VAL A 180 18.44 -34.78 -3.20
N ASN A 181 18.76 -35.09 -1.94
CA ASN A 181 18.73 -36.47 -1.44
C ASN A 181 17.32 -37.06 -1.52
N ASP A 182 16.29 -36.28 -1.22
CA ASP A 182 14.88 -36.71 -1.29
C ASP A 182 14.43 -37.06 -2.72
N LEU A 183 15.07 -36.49 -3.75
CA LEU A 183 14.79 -36.80 -5.16
C LEU A 183 15.53 -38.03 -5.67
N ILE A 184 16.65 -38.42 -5.04
CA ILE A 184 17.46 -39.59 -5.42
C ILE A 184 16.95 -40.87 -4.73
N GLU A 185 16.27 -40.75 -3.59
CA GLU A 185 15.72 -41.89 -2.84
C GLU A 185 14.32 -42.35 -3.28
N LYS A 186 13.65 -41.60 -4.17
CA LYS A 186 12.39 -42.00 -4.84
C LYS A 186 12.64 -42.89 -6.06
#